data_AF-A0A105TSF8-F1
#
_entry.id   AF-A0A105TSF8-F1
#
_cell.length_a   1.000
_cell.length_b   1.000
_cell.length_c   1.000
_cell.angle_alpha   90.00
_cell.angle_beta   90.00
_cell.angle_gamma   90.00
#
_symmetry.space_group_name_H-M   'P 1'
#
loop_
_entity.id
_entity.type
_entity.pdbx_description
1 polymer ?
#
loop_
_entity_poly.entity_id
_entity_poly.type
_entity_poly.pdbx_seq_one_letter_code
_entity_poly.pdbx_strand_id
1 'polypeptide(L)'
;MAQHKTFTKNSKVKVYFAHPYSPWERPTNENTNGLIRDYFPKGTDFNLVTKKQLKEVQNQLNERPRKTLEYDYPLNTISRLYMNQNFI
;
A
#
# COMPACT_ATOMS: atom_id res chain seq x y z
N MET A 1 -0.30 7.83 -16.04
CA MET A 1 0.51 8.77 -15.22
C MET A 1 1.05 9.96 -16.03
N ALA A 2 0.21 10.66 -16.82
CA ALA A 2 0.68 11.80 -17.63
C ALA A 2 1.02 13.04 -16.79
N GLN A 3 0.34 13.24 -15.65
CA GLN A 3 0.45 14.46 -14.83
C GLN A 3 1.36 14.29 -13.60
N HIS A 4 2.31 13.34 -13.61
CA HIS A 4 3.20 13.11 -12.47
C HIS A 4 4.03 14.35 -12.10
N LYS A 5 4.42 15.16 -13.09
CA LYS A 5 5.13 16.44 -12.87
C LYS A 5 4.27 17.43 -12.07
N THR A 6 2.99 17.56 -12.42
CA THR A 6 2.03 18.43 -11.72
C THR A 6 1.79 17.94 -10.30
N PHE A 7 1.59 16.63 -10.13
CA PHE A 7 1.46 16.01 -8.81
C PHE A 7 2.67 16.34 -7.92
N THR A 8 3.90 16.08 -8.40
CA THR A 8 5.13 16.38 -7.64
C THR A 8 5.26 17.86 -7.33
N LYS A 9 4.89 18.77 -8.26
CA LYS A 9 4.93 20.22 -8.00
C LYS A 9 4.05 20.61 -6.82
N ASN A 10 2.84 20.04 -6.75
CA ASN A 10 1.81 20.39 -5.78
C ASN A 10 2.03 19.69 -4.42
N SER A 11 2.40 18.41 -4.41
CA SER A 11 2.56 17.61 -3.18
C SER A 11 3.99 17.60 -2.64
N LYS A 12 4.97 18.04 -3.43
CA LYS A 12 6.42 17.86 -3.18
C LYS A 12 6.88 16.40 -3.10
N VAL A 13 6.00 15.44 -3.40
CA VAL A 13 6.33 14.01 -3.42
C VAL A 13 6.99 13.65 -4.75
N LYS A 14 8.19 13.08 -4.68
CA LYS A 14 8.91 12.57 -5.86
C LYS A 14 8.20 11.33 -6.42
N VAL A 15 8.03 11.27 -7.74
CA VAL A 15 7.44 10.13 -8.43
C VAL A 15 8.54 9.37 -9.18
N TYR A 16 8.54 8.05 -9.03
CA TYR A 16 9.47 7.14 -9.68
C TYR A 16 8.70 6.13 -10.54
N PHE A 17 9.34 5.65 -11.61
CA PHE A 17 8.78 4.67 -12.53
C PHE A 17 9.70 3.45 -12.57
N ALA A 18 9.09 2.26 -12.67
CA ALA A 18 9.84 1.05 -13.00
C ALA A 18 10.24 1.07 -14.48
N HIS A 19 11.38 0.47 -14.78
CA HIS A 19 11.84 0.25 -16.14
C HIS A 19 10.87 -0.67 -16.92
N PRO A 20 10.73 -0.46 -18.23
CA PRO A 20 9.96 -1.37 -19.08
C PRO A 20 10.45 -2.81 -18.94
N TYR A 21 9.52 -3.76 -18.86
CA TYR A 21 9.79 -5.20 -18.72
C TYR A 21 10.54 -5.61 -17.45
N SER A 22 10.56 -4.77 -16.41
CA SER A 22 11.22 -5.04 -15.12
C SER A 22 10.23 -5.22 -13.96
N PRO A 23 9.39 -6.29 -13.95
CA PRO A 23 8.39 -6.49 -12.89
C PRO A 23 9.00 -6.66 -11.49
N TRP A 24 10.25 -7.11 -11.40
CA TRP A 24 11.00 -7.27 -10.15
C TRP A 24 11.34 -5.97 -9.44
N GLU A 25 11.09 -4.80 -10.03
CA GLU A 25 11.25 -3.50 -9.37
C GLU A 25 10.01 -3.11 -8.53
N ARG A 26 8.94 -3.91 -8.61
CA ARG A 26 7.69 -3.70 -7.86
C ARG A 26 7.21 -4.93 -7.07
N PRO A 27 8.09 -5.76 -6.50
CA PRO A 27 7.71 -7.07 -5.98
C PRO A 27 6.75 -6.94 -4.79
N THR A 28 6.96 -5.95 -3.92
CA THR A 28 6.11 -5.68 -2.76
C THR A 28 4.70 -5.20 -3.17
N ASN A 29 4.61 -4.41 -4.24
CA ASN A 29 3.32 -3.92 -4.74
C ASN A 29 2.51 -5.08 -5.32
N GLU A 30 3.14 -5.96 -6.09
CA GLU A 30 2.46 -7.14 -6.65
C GLU A 30 2.03 -8.13 -5.56
N ASN A 31 2.87 -8.36 -4.55
CA ASN A 31 2.49 -9.16 -3.39
C ASN A 31 1.28 -8.57 -2.65
N THR A 32 1.28 -7.25 -2.40
CA THR A 32 0.16 -6.58 -1.72
C THR A 32 -1.13 -6.62 -2.54
N ASN A 33 -1.03 -6.43 -3.86
CA ASN A 33 -2.16 -6.55 -4.77
C ASN A 33 -2.75 -7.97 -4.75
N GLY A 34 -1.91 -9.01 -4.64
CA GLY A 34 -2.37 -10.39 -4.47
C GLY A 34 -3.27 -10.55 -3.24
N LEU A 35 -2.84 -10.02 -2.09
CA LEU A 35 -3.61 -10.09 -0.85
C LEU A 35 -4.93 -9.33 -0.91
N ILE A 36 -4.97 -8.20 -1.61
CA ILE A 36 -6.22 -7.45 -1.82
C ILE A 36 -7.20 -8.28 -2.68
N ARG A 37 -6.68 -9.05 -3.65
CA ARG A 37 -7.52 -9.90 -4.52
C ARG A 37 -8.13 -11.10 -3.80
N ASP A 38 -7.57 -11.52 -2.67
CA ASP A 38 -8.21 -12.53 -1.80
C ASP A 38 -9.57 -12.02 -1.26
N TYR A 39 -9.72 -10.70 -1.08
CA TYR A 39 -10.96 -10.07 -0.61
C TYR A 39 -11.83 -9.54 -1.75
N PHE A 40 -11.20 -8.98 -2.78
CA PHE A 40 -11.86 -8.38 -3.94
C PHE A 40 -11.32 -9.03 -5.21
N PRO A 41 -11.89 -10.18 -5.64
CA PRO A 41 -11.46 -10.89 -6.82
C PRO A 41 -11.43 -10.01 -8.07
N LYS A 42 -10.67 -10.44 -9.08
CA LYS A 42 -10.61 -9.70 -10.35
C LYS A 42 -12.02 -9.55 -10.94
N GLY A 43 -12.41 -8.32 -11.26
CA GLY A 43 -13.75 -8.00 -11.77
C GLY A 43 -14.73 -7.49 -10.72
N THR A 44 -14.33 -7.38 -9.44
CA THR A 44 -15.13 -6.67 -8.43
C THR A 44 -15.42 -5.24 -8.87
N ASP A 45 -16.70 -4.87 -8.91
CA ASP A 45 -17.13 -3.49 -9.07
C ASP A 45 -17.03 -2.74 -7.73
N PHE A 46 -16.00 -1.91 -7.61
CA PHE A 46 -15.74 -1.12 -6.40
C PHE A 46 -16.78 -0.04 -6.15
N ASN A 47 -17.66 0.30 -7.10
CA ASN A 47 -18.79 1.20 -6.84
C ASN A 47 -19.84 0.56 -5.92
N LEU A 48 -19.91 -0.78 -5.91
CA LEU A 48 -20.83 -1.54 -5.06
C LEU A 48 -20.21 -1.87 -3.69
N VAL A 49 -18.89 -1.69 -3.53
CA VAL A 49 -18.20 -1.94 -2.27
C VAL A 49 -18.34 -0.75 -1.35
N THR A 50 -18.93 -0.97 -0.18
CA THR A 50 -19.12 0.11 0.79
C THR A 50 -17.78 0.57 1.38
N LYS A 51 -17.72 1.84 1.78
CA LYS A 51 -16.57 2.39 2.52
C LYS A 51 -16.28 1.58 3.80
N LYS A 52 -17.32 1.04 4.44
CA LYS A 52 -17.19 0.19 5.64
C LYS A 52 -16.43 -1.10 5.31
N GLN A 53 -16.82 -1.81 4.24
CA GLN A 53 -16.13 -3.02 3.79
C GLN A 53 -14.67 -2.74 3.40
N LEU A 54 -14.43 -1.63 2.67
CA LEU A 54 -13.05 -1.23 2.34
C LEU A 54 -12.21 -0.99 3.60
N LYS A 55 -12.77 -0.31 4.60
CA LYS A 55 -12.07 -0.03 5.85
C LYS A 55 -11.79 -1.30 6.65
N GLU A 56 -12.73 -2.23 6.67
CA GLU A 56 -12.58 -3.53 7.33
C GLU A 56 -11.43 -4.34 6.72
N VAL A 57 -11.40 -4.47 5.39
CA VAL A 57 -10.30 -5.16 4.68
C VAL A 57 -8.97 -4.45 4.90
N GLN A 58 -8.96 -3.11 4.87
CA GLN A 58 -7.75 -2.33 5.17
C GLN A 58 -7.22 -2.64 6.58
N ASN A 59 -8.10 -2.69 7.59
CA ASN A 59 -7.69 -2.98 8.96
C ASN A 59 -7.13 -4.41 9.06
N GLN A 60 -7.83 -5.40 8.49
CA GLN A 60 -7.35 -6.79 8.47
C GLN A 60 -5.96 -6.92 7.81
N LEU A 61 -5.70 -6.21 6.71
CA LEU A 61 -4.39 -6.24 6.05
C LEU A 61 -3.28 -5.55 6.87
N ASN A 62 -3.63 -4.50 7.62
CA ASN A 62 -2.71 -3.75 8.48
C ASN A 62 -2.43 -4.45 9.82
N GLU A 63 -3.35 -5.28 10.28
CA GLU A 63 -3.24 -6.10 11.50
C GLU A 63 -2.78 -7.54 11.21
N ARG A 64 -2.46 -7.86 9.95
CA ARG A 64 -1.94 -9.18 9.56
C ARG A 64 -0.44 -9.28 9.83
N PRO A 65 0.04 -10.21 10.68
CA PRO A 65 1.46 -10.48 10.88
C PRO A 65 2.23 -10.66 9.57
N ARG A 66 3.40 -10.03 9.46
CA ARG A 66 4.29 -10.22 8.30
C ARG A 66 5.59 -10.87 8.75
N LYS A 67 5.96 -11.99 8.12
CA LYS A 67 7.24 -12.66 8.38
C LYS A 67 8.44 -11.72 8.17
N THR A 68 8.36 -10.81 7.20
CA THR A 68 9.39 -9.79 6.93
C THR A 68 9.53 -8.74 8.03
N LEU A 69 8.55 -8.65 8.93
CA LEU A 69 8.53 -7.76 10.09
C LEU A 69 8.65 -8.57 11.40
N GLU A 70 9.29 -9.75 11.36
CA GLU A 70 9.40 -10.64 12.53
C GLU A 70 8.04 -11.02 13.12
N TYR A 71 7.03 -11.16 12.25
CA TYR A 71 5.64 -11.41 12.61
C TYR A 71 4.93 -10.27 13.37
N ASP A 72 5.50 -9.06 13.40
CA ASP A 72 4.79 -7.86 13.84
C ASP A 72 3.73 -7.41 12.80
N TYR A 73 2.79 -6.58 13.26
CA TYR A 73 1.76 -5.98 12.44
C TYR A 73 2.31 -4.76 11.69
N PRO A 74 1.99 -4.59 10.39
CA PRO A 74 2.31 -3.38 9.64
C PRO A 74 1.91 -2.10 10.36
N LEU A 75 0.74 -2.08 11.00
CA LEU A 75 0.25 -0.95 11.77
C LEU A 75 1.20 -0.54 12.92
N ASN A 76 1.67 -1.52 13.69
CA ASN A 76 2.58 -1.29 14.81
C ASN A 76 3.94 -0.77 14.33
N THR A 77 4.49 -1.42 13.30
CA THR A 77 5.78 -1.02 12.71
C THR A 77 5.72 0.42 12.20
N ILE A 78 4.68 0.77 11.44
CA ILE A 78 4.47 2.12 10.93
C ILE A 78 4.32 3.12 12.09
N SER A 79 3.52 2.81 13.12
CA SER A 79 3.32 3.68 14.27
C SER A 79 4.64 3.97 15.00
N ARG A 80 5.48 2.95 15.16
CA ARG A 80 6.82 3.06 15.76
C ARG A 80 7.75 3.97 14.92
N LEU A 81 7.74 3.80 13.60
CA LEU A 81 8.55 4.62 12.70
C LEU A 81 8.14 6.10 12.77
N TYR A 82 6.85 6.41 12.81
CA TYR A 82 6.37 7.78 12.95
C TYR A 82 6.75 8.39 14.31
N MET A 83 6.62 7.64 15.40
CA MET A 83 7.02 8.12 16.72
C MET A 83 8.53 8.42 16.79
N ASN A 84 9.36 7.58 16.17
CA ASN A 84 10.82 7.76 16.14
C ASN A 84 11.27 8.92 15.24
N GLN A 85 10.46 9.32 14.25
CA GLN A 85 10.77 10.46 13.37
C GLN A 85 10.45 11.82 14.00
N ASN A 86 9.66 11.87 15.07
CA ASN A 86 9.27 13.10 15.75
C ASN A 86 10.22 13.51 16.90
N PHE A 87 11.40 12.88 17.00
CA PHE A 87 12.47 13.21 17.95
C PHE A 87 13.76 13.60 17.22
N ILE A 88 13.71 14.65 16.39
CA ILE A 88 14.84 15.50 16.00
C ILE A 88 14.32 16.92 15.83
#